data_AF-A0A1U7NMV5-F1
#
_entry.id   AF-A0A1U7NMV5-F1
#
_cell.length_a   1.000
_cell.length_b   1.000
_cell.length_c   1.000
_cell.angle_alpha   90.00
_cell.angle_beta   90.00
_cell.angle_gamma   90.00
#
_symmetry.space_group_name_H-M   'P 1'
#
loop_
_entity.id
_entity.type
_entity.pdbx_description
1 polymer ?
#
loop_
_entity_poly.entity_id
_entity_poly.type
_entity_poly.pdbx_seq_one_letter_code
_entity_poly.pdbx_strand_id
1 'polypeptide(L)'
;MADVKELAKARYELLVKGWCNNQDIQQFWPCGYRSAKKIMNEINEEVAKEGKKALEGGVHVSRLIKKLNTSETKIRKDYAELNGI
;
A
#
# COMPACT_ATOMS: atom_id res chain seq x y z
N MET A 1 12.27 -12.74 -7.63
CA MET A 1 10.81 -12.51 -7.63
C MET A 1 10.33 -12.84 -6.24
N ALA A 2 9.65 -11.92 -5.53
CA ALA A 2 9.08 -12.24 -4.23
C ALA A 2 8.03 -13.34 -4.38
N ASP A 3 8.00 -14.30 -3.46
CA ASP A 3 7.00 -15.36 -3.48
C ASP A 3 5.59 -14.75 -3.34
N VAL A 4 4.60 -15.32 -4.03
CA VAL A 4 3.22 -14.80 -4.02
C VAL A 4 2.66 -14.77 -2.59
N LYS A 5 3.06 -15.71 -1.74
CA LYS A 5 2.70 -15.74 -0.32
C LYS A 5 3.33 -14.59 0.46
N GLU A 6 4.60 -14.30 0.21
CA GLU A 6 5.29 -13.18 0.87
C GLU A 6 4.68 -11.83 0.48
N LEU A 7 4.31 -11.67 -0.79
CA LEU A 7 3.63 -10.46 -1.26
C LEU A 7 2.25 -10.28 -0.60
N ALA A 8 1.45 -11.34 -0.52
CA ALA A 8 0.14 -11.28 0.13
C ALA A 8 0.26 -10.99 1.64
N LYS A 9 1.24 -11.59 2.30
CA LYS A 9 1.56 -11.32 3.71
C LYS A 9 1.98 -9.86 3.93
N ALA A 10 2.91 -9.34 3.13
CA ALA A 10 3.36 -7.96 3.24
C ALA A 10 2.20 -6.97 3.03
N ARG A 11 1.33 -7.22 2.04
CA ARG A 11 0.13 -6.40 1.80
C ARG A 11 -0.84 -6.42 2.99
N TYR A 12 -1.05 -7.59 3.59
CA TYR A 12 -1.90 -7.74 4.76
C TYR A 12 -1.31 -7.05 6.00
N GLU A 13 -0.02 -7.21 6.26
CA GLU A 13 0.67 -6.54 7.37
C GLU A 13 0.60 -5.00 7.24
N LEU A 14 0.76 -4.47 6.03
CA LEU A 14 0.59 -3.05 5.76
C LEU A 14 -0.86 -2.60 5.95
N LEU A 15 -1.83 -3.40 5.53
CA LEU A 15 -3.25 -3.12 5.77
C LEU A 15 -3.54 -2.98 7.27
N VAL A 16 -3.00 -3.88 8.10
CA VAL A 16 -3.16 -3.85 9.57
C VAL A 16 -2.41 -2.67 10.19
N LYS A 17 -1.23 -2.32 9.67
CA LYS A 17 -0.43 -1.16 10.10
C LYS A 17 -1.13 0.17 9.85
N GLY A 18 -1.91 0.29 8.77
CA GLY A 18 -2.73 1.46 8.44
C GLY A 18 -1.99 2.66 7.83
N TRP A 19 -0.65 2.64 7.84
CA TRP A 19 0.22 3.65 7.23
C TRP A 19 1.43 3.01 6.55
N CYS A 20 1.97 3.67 5.52
CA CYS A 20 3.10 3.17 4.75
C CYS A 20 4.06 4.29 4.29
N ASN A 21 5.34 3.95 4.20
CA ASN A 21 6.40 4.79 3.63
C ASN A 21 6.82 4.29 2.22
N ASN A 22 7.85 4.90 1.63
CA ASN A 22 8.34 4.51 0.30
C ASN A 22 8.81 3.04 0.20
N GLN A 23 9.39 2.48 1.27
CA GLN A 23 9.84 1.09 1.29
C GLN A 23 8.64 0.14 1.41
N ASP A 24 7.69 0.47 2.27
CA ASP A 24 6.44 -0.25 2.42
C ASP A 24 5.66 -0.28 1.09
N ILE A 25 5.63 0.83 0.35
CA ILE A 25 4.99 0.88 -0.98
C ILE A 25 5.69 -0.06 -1.97
N GLN A 26 7.03 -0.19 -1.93
CA GLN A 26 7.77 -1.14 -2.77
C GLN A 26 7.46 -2.59 -2.39
N GLN A 27 7.24 -2.87 -1.11
CA GLN A 27 6.84 -4.20 -0.67
C GLN A 27 5.39 -4.51 -1.07
N PHE A 28 4.50 -3.52 -0.99
CA PHE A 28 3.10 -3.64 -1.38
C PHE A 28 2.93 -3.85 -2.90
N TRP A 29 3.70 -3.07 -3.67
CA TRP A 29 3.73 -3.09 -5.12
C TRP A 29 5.18 -3.17 -5.57
N PRO A 30 5.68 -4.35 -5.97
CA PRO A 30 7.10 -4.58 -6.27
C PRO A 30 7.53 -3.76 -7.47
N CYS A 31 7.93 -2.52 -7.19
CA CYS A 31 8.33 -1.51 -8.15
C CYS A 31 9.59 -0.80 -7.65
N GLY A 32 10.28 -0.12 -8.56
CA GLY A 32 11.46 0.65 -8.20
C GLY A 32 11.13 1.84 -7.30
N TYR A 33 12.13 2.31 -6.54
CA TYR A 33 12.02 3.45 -5.63
C TYR A 33 11.38 4.71 -6.27
N ARG A 34 11.71 4.99 -7.53
CA ARG A 34 11.17 6.15 -8.26
C ARG A 34 9.65 6.05 -8.44
N SER A 35 9.15 4.84 -8.73
CA SER A 35 7.72 4.58 -8.89
C SER A 35 6.99 4.65 -7.55
N ALA A 36 7.57 4.07 -6.49
CA ALA A 36 7.01 4.16 -5.15
C ALA A 36 6.89 5.60 -4.65
N LYS A 37 7.96 6.40 -4.85
CA LYS A 37 7.95 7.82 -4.49
C LYS A 37 6.93 8.62 -5.30
N LYS A 38 6.76 8.30 -6.59
CA LYS A 38 5.73 8.92 -7.43
C LYS A 38 4.32 8.64 -6.89
N ILE A 39 4.02 7.38 -6.57
CA ILE A 39 2.73 7.00 -5.97
C ILE A 39 2.48 7.74 -4.66
N MET A 40 3.49 7.79 -3.77
CA MET A 40 3.38 8.50 -2.50
C MET A 40 3.09 10.00 -2.69
N ASN A 41 3.82 10.64 -3.62
CA ASN A 41 3.63 12.06 -3.93
C ASN A 41 2.22 12.31 -4.50
N GLU A 42 1.75 11.49 -5.45
CA GLU A 42 0.41 11.65 -6.03
C GLU A 42 -0.68 11.52 -4.96
N ILE A 43 -0.54 10.59 -4.00
CA ILE A 43 -1.47 10.46 -2.88
C ILE A 43 -1.43 11.72 -1.99
N ASN A 44 -0.25 12.23 -1.68
CA ASN A 44 -0.10 13.44 -0.86
C ASN A 44 -0.67 14.68 -1.56
N GLU A 45 -0.52 14.80 -2.88
CA GLU A 45 -1.15 15.84 -3.68
C GLU A 45 -2.68 15.73 -3.67
N GLU A 46 -3.25 14.52 -3.74
CA GLU A 46 -4.69 14.30 -3.58
C GLU A 46 -5.18 14.71 -2.19
N VAL A 47 -4.44 14.36 -1.13
CA VAL A 47 -4.76 14.76 0.25
C VAL A 47 -4.70 16.28 0.41
N ALA A 48 -3.71 16.94 -0.20
CA ALA A 48 -3.59 18.39 -0.20
C ALA A 48 -4.76 19.06 -0.95
N LYS A 49 -5.21 18.49 -2.07
CA LYS A 49 -6.40 18.96 -2.81
C LYS A 49 -7.70 18.84 -2.01
N GLU A 50 -7.78 17.87 -1.10
CA GLU A 50 -8.90 17.75 -0.15
C GLU A 50 -8.82 18.76 1.02
N GLY A 51 -7.80 19.63 1.04
CA GLY A 51 -7.57 20.57 2.14
C GLY A 51 -7.04 19.91 3.41
N LYS A 52 -6.57 18.66 3.34
CA LYS A 52 -6.02 17.92 4.48
C LYS A 52 -4.51 18.01 4.48
N LYS A 53 -3.91 17.90 5.68
CA LYS A 53 -2.46 17.86 5.82
C LYS A 53 -1.95 16.47 5.42
N ALA A 54 -1.02 16.45 4.47
CA ALA A 54 -0.28 15.24 4.11
C ALA A 54 0.56 14.74 5.29
N LEU A 55 0.75 13.43 5.38
CA LEU A 55 1.64 12.84 6.38
C LEU A 55 3.09 13.01 5.92
N GLU A 56 3.94 13.56 6.78
CA GLU A 56 5.36 13.70 6.47
C GLU A 56 6.03 12.32 6.45
N GLY A 57 6.61 11.96 5.31
CA GLY A 57 7.35 10.70 5.14
C GLY A 57 6.49 9.45 4.91
N GLY A 58 5.17 9.59 4.74
CA GLY A 58 4.30 8.44 4.47
C GLY A 58 2.90 8.80 4.00
N VAL A 59 2.06 7.79 3.81
CA VAL A 59 0.66 7.91 3.42
C VAL A 59 -0.19 6.86 4.15
N HIS A 60 -1.50 7.09 4.24
CA HIS A 60 -2.43 6.07 4.71
C HIS A 60 -2.56 4.93 3.71
N VAL A 61 -2.56 3.70 4.21
CA VAL A 61 -2.66 2.49 3.36
C VAL A 61 -3.99 2.43 2.61
N SER A 62 -5.08 2.93 3.20
CA SER A 62 -6.37 3.05 2.52
C SER A 62 -6.31 3.92 1.25
N ARG A 63 -5.48 4.97 1.26
CA ARG A 63 -5.23 5.82 0.09
C ARG A 63 -4.40 5.10 -0.97
N LEU A 64 -3.38 4.36 -0.53
CA LEU A 64 -2.58 3.53 -1.42
C LEU A 64 -3.43 2.47 -2.12
N ILE A 65 -4.31 1.79 -1.37
CA ILE A 65 -5.24 0.78 -1.89
C ILE A 65 -6.17 1.37 -2.93
N LYS A 66 -6.76 2.54 -2.63
CA LYS A 66 -7.62 3.27 -3.57
C LYS A 66 -6.86 3.67 -4.83
N LYS A 67 -5.63 4.18 -4.70
CA LYS A 67 -4.79 4.62 -5.83
C LYS A 67 -4.38 3.47 -6.75
N LEU A 68 -4.10 2.30 -6.19
CA LEU A 68 -3.72 1.09 -6.92
C LEU A 68 -4.92 0.27 -7.40
N ASN A 69 -6.14 0.80 -7.24
CA ASN A 69 -7.39 0.15 -7.65
C ASN A 69 -7.53 -1.29 -7.12
N THR A 70 -7.14 -1.49 -5.86
CA THR A 70 -7.34 -2.75 -5.14
C THR A 70 -8.33 -2.55 -3.99
N SER A 71 -8.65 -3.61 -3.24
CA SER A 71 -9.57 -3.51 -2.11
C SER A 71 -9.02 -4.23 -0.88
N GLU A 72 -9.40 -3.75 0.31
CA GLU A 72 -9.06 -4.41 1.57
C GLU A 72 -9.59 -5.84 1.59
N THR A 73 -10.82 -6.05 1.10
CA THR A 73 -11.42 -7.38 0.97
C THR A 73 -10.59 -8.32 0.12
N LYS A 74 -10.05 -7.83 -1.01
CA LYS A 74 -9.18 -8.61 -1.88
C LYS A 74 -7.88 -8.98 -1.18
N ILE A 75 -7.23 -8.04 -0.50
CA ILE A 75 -5.98 -8.30 0.25
C ILE A 75 -6.21 -9.34 1.35
N ARG A 76 -7.32 -9.23 2.10
CA ARG A 76 -7.68 -10.20 3.14
C ARG A 76 -7.96 -11.58 2.55
N LYS A 77 -8.68 -11.64 1.43
CA LYS A 77 -8.99 -12.89 0.75
C LYS A 77 -7.73 -13.57 0.21
N ASP A 78 -6.88 -12.83 -0.51
CA ASP A 78 -5.61 -13.33 -1.04
C ASP A 78 -4.74 -13.90 0.10
N TYR A 79 -4.69 -13.21 1.25
CA TYR A 79 -3.97 -13.70 2.43
C TYR A 79 -4.59 -14.97 3.03
N ALA A 80 -5.91 -15.03 3.18
CA ALA A 80 -6.63 -16.19 3.70
C ALA A 80 -6.43 -17.44 2.80
N GLU A 81 -6.61 -17.30 1.49
CA GLU A 81 -6.45 -18.38 0.50
C GLU A 81 -5.02 -18.96 0.50
N LEU A 82 -4.02 -18.11 0.70
CA LEU A 82 -2.61 -18.52 0.68
C LEU A 82 -2.11 -19.13 2.01
N ASN A 83 -2.80 -18.84 3.12
CA ASN A 83 -2.50 -19.37 4.45
C ASN A 83 -3.44 -20.50 4.92
N GLY A 84 -4.49 -20.81 4.14
CA GLY A 84 -5.42 -21.90 4.45
C GLY A 84 -6.33 -21.62 5.65
N ILE A 85 -6.66 -20.35 5.89
CA ILE A 85 -7.54 -19.88 6.97
C ILE A 85 -8.90 -19.49 6.39
#